data_AF-A0A7V4SS81-F1
#
_entry.id   AF-A0A7V4SS81-F1
#
_cell.length_a   1.000
_cell.length_b   1.000
_cell.length_c   1.000
_cell.angle_alpha   90.00
_cell.angle_beta   90.00
_cell.angle_gamma   90.00
#
_symmetry.space_group_name_H-M   'P 1'
#
loop_
_entity.id
_entity.type
_entity.pdbx_description
1 polymer ?
#
loop_
_entity_poly.entity_id
_entity_poly.type
_entity_poly.pdbx_seq_one_letter_code
_entity_poly.pdbx_strand_id
1 'polypeptide(L)'
;GISFENMAEAVSVMRKHDNVLVDTRELRTPGALRFLVDQVGADRVVFGSGCLRSSLAAALSYIMDSEISDEAKQKILAGNIKRLLGT
;
A
#
# COMPACT_ATOMS: atom_id res chain seq x y z
N GLY A 1 -1.61 -6.78 -8.94
CA GLY A 1 -0.66 -6.11 -8.03
C GLY A 1 -0.21 -4.86 -8.73
N ILE A 2 -0.13 -3.75 -8.00
CA ILE A 2 0.33 -2.48 -8.57
C ILE A 2 1.85 -2.40 -8.53
N SER A 3 2.44 -1.98 -9.64
CA SER A 3 3.87 -1.71 -9.79
C SER A 3 4.03 -0.31 -10.38
N PHE A 4 5.27 0.14 -10.61
CA PHE A 4 5.49 1.43 -11.25
C PHE A 4 4.87 1.52 -12.66
N GLU A 5 4.84 0.40 -13.38
CA GLU A 5 4.38 0.33 -14.78
C GLU A 5 2.87 0.59 -14.95
N ASN A 6 2.07 0.32 -13.92
CA ASN A 6 0.61 0.49 -13.96
C ASN A 6 0.07 1.42 -12.87
N MET A 7 0.97 2.16 -12.20
CA MET A 7 0.64 3.02 -11.07
C MET A 7 -0.31 4.15 -11.47
N ALA A 8 -0.09 4.76 -12.63
CA ALA A 8 -0.88 5.90 -13.09
C ALA A 8 -2.33 5.50 -13.37
N GLU A 9 -2.54 4.34 -14.00
CA GLU A 9 -3.84 3.75 -14.27
C GLU A 9 -4.55 3.39 -12.97
N ALA A 10 -3.83 2.76 -12.03
CA ALA A 10 -4.38 2.42 -10.72
C ALA A 10 -4.85 3.66 -9.96
N VAL A 11 -4.01 4.70 -9.88
CA VAL A 11 -4.37 5.99 -9.26
C VAL A 11 -5.58 6.63 -9.93
N SER A 12 -5.66 6.58 -11.27
CA SER A 12 -6.80 7.11 -12.03
C SER A 12 -8.12 6.41 -11.65
N VAL A 13 -8.10 5.08 -11.50
CA VAL A 13 -9.27 4.29 -11.07
C VAL A 13 -9.62 4.60 -9.61
N MET A 14 -8.65 4.61 -8.71
CA MET A 14 -8.87 4.89 -7.30
C MET A 14 -9.44 6.30 -7.07
N ARG A 15 -9.01 7.30 -7.84
CA ARG A 15 -9.58 8.66 -7.76
C ARG A 15 -11.05 8.74 -8.14
N LYS A 16 -11.52 7.84 -9.01
CA LYS A 16 -12.93 7.77 -9.44
C LYS A 16 -13.79 6.95 -8.49
N HIS A 17 -13.17 6.06 -7.69
CA HIS A 17 -13.86 5.06 -6.90
C HIS A 17 -13.23 4.93 -5.51
N ASP A 18 -13.96 5.39 -4.48
CA ASP A 18 -13.48 5.40 -3.10
C ASP A 18 -13.40 4.00 -2.46
N ASN A 19 -14.04 3.00 -3.07
CA ASN A 19 -14.08 1.61 -2.61
C ASN A 19 -12.99 0.71 -3.23
N VAL A 20 -12.01 1.28 -3.93
CA VAL A 20 -10.88 0.53 -4.50
C VAL A 20 -9.68 0.62 -3.55
N LEU A 21 -9.15 -0.55 -3.17
CA LEU A 21 -7.96 -0.69 -2.34
C LEU A 21 -6.86 -1.42 -3.11
N VAL A 22 -5.62 -1.17 -2.74
CA VAL A 22 -4.43 -1.80 -3.34
C VAL A 22 -3.50 -2.35 -2.27
N ASP A 23 -2.85 -3.47 -2.58
CA ASP A 23 -1.83 -4.04 -1.72
C ASP A 23 -0.41 -3.55 -2.08
N THR A 24 0.52 -3.70 -1.13
CA THR A 24 1.92 -3.27 -1.28
C THR A 24 2.84 -4.31 -1.94
N ARG A 25 2.36 -5.48 -2.36
CA ARG A 25 3.20 -6.67 -2.59
C ARG A 25 4.16 -6.54 -3.78
N GLU A 26 3.77 -5.77 -4.79
CA GLU A 26 4.56 -5.52 -6.00
C GLU A 26 5.18 -4.11 -6.01
N LEU A 27 5.05 -3.34 -4.91
CA LEU A 27 5.72 -2.06 -4.76
C LEU A 27 7.19 -2.30 -4.40
N ARG A 28 8.08 -2.09 -5.38
CA ARG A 28 9.53 -2.27 -5.23
C ARG A 28 10.32 -0.99 -5.41
N THR A 29 9.74 -0.01 -6.10
CA THR A 29 10.42 1.24 -6.43
C THR A 29 10.50 2.13 -5.18
N PRO A 30 11.69 2.69 -4.86
CA PRO A 30 11.83 3.71 -3.83
C PRO A 30 10.84 4.86 -4.05
N GLY A 31 10.18 5.32 -2.98
CA GLY A 31 9.21 6.41 -3.05
C GLY A 31 7.84 6.04 -3.66
N ALA A 32 7.65 4.86 -4.26
CA ALA A 32 6.36 4.48 -4.84
C ALA A 32 5.22 4.43 -3.83
N LEU A 33 5.49 3.92 -2.61
CA LEU A 33 4.51 3.92 -1.54
C LEU A 33 4.12 5.34 -1.11
N ARG A 34 5.11 6.22 -0.91
CA ARG A 34 4.88 7.63 -0.57
C ARG A 34 4.05 8.32 -1.65
N PHE A 35 4.43 8.16 -2.92
CA PHE A 35 3.66 8.68 -4.05
C PHE A 35 2.20 8.19 -4.01
N LEU A 36 1.99 6.89 -3.84
CA LEU A 36 0.65 6.32 -3.78
C LEU A 36 -0.16 6.92 -2.62
N VAL A 37 0.43 7.00 -1.42
CA VAL A 37 -0.21 7.64 -0.25
C VAL A 37 -0.56 9.10 -0.53
N ASP A 38 0.34 9.87 -1.15
CA ASP A 38 0.10 11.27 -1.51
C ASP A 38 -1.02 11.42 -2.54
N GLN A 39 -1.18 10.47 -3.47
CA GLN A 39 -2.18 10.55 -4.53
C GLN A 39 -3.58 10.10 -4.11
N VAL A 40 -3.69 9.07 -3.25
CA VAL A 40 -4.97 8.41 -2.95
C VAL A 40 -5.27 8.26 -1.46
N GLY A 41 -4.35 8.65 -0.58
CA GLY A 41 -4.49 8.54 0.87
C GLY A 41 -4.14 7.15 1.42
N ALA A 42 -3.60 7.12 2.64
CA ALA A 42 -3.17 5.89 3.30
C ALA A 42 -4.32 4.92 3.61
N ASP A 43 -5.56 5.40 3.72
CA ASP A 43 -6.75 4.57 4.04
C ASP A 43 -7.12 3.56 2.94
N ARG A 44 -6.51 3.65 1.76
CA ARG A 44 -6.80 2.78 0.61
C ARG A 44 -5.67 1.82 0.27
N VAL A 45 -4.67 1.72 1.13
CA VAL A 45 -3.50 0.85 0.93
C VAL A 45 -3.46 -0.20 2.04
N VAL A 46 -3.31 -1.48 1.67
CA VAL A 46 -3.20 -2.58 2.63
C VAL A 46 -1.85 -3.29 2.50
N PHE A 47 -1.32 -3.77 3.61
CA PHE A 47 -0.09 -4.55 3.57
C PHE A 47 -0.29 -5.87 2.83
N GLY A 48 0.54 -6.10 1.81
CA GLY A 48 0.65 -7.37 1.11
C GLY A 48 2.11 -7.80 1.08
N SER A 49 2.45 -8.94 1.69
CA SER A 49 3.83 -9.41 1.77
C SER A 49 4.30 -10.17 0.52
N GLY A 50 3.37 -10.76 -0.23
CA GLY A 50 3.71 -11.69 -1.30
C GLY A 50 4.49 -12.92 -0.82
N CYS A 51 4.28 -13.33 0.44
CA CYS A 51 4.95 -14.49 1.05
C CYS A 51 4.83 -15.75 0.17
N LEU A 52 5.79 -16.67 0.29
CA LEU A 52 6.12 -17.77 -0.64
C LEU A 52 6.81 -17.33 -1.95
N ARG A 53 6.62 -16.09 -2.40
CA ARG A 53 7.34 -15.50 -3.54
C ARG A 53 8.35 -14.43 -3.14
N SER A 54 8.26 -13.91 -1.92
CA SER A 54 9.07 -12.79 -1.45
C SER A 54 9.31 -12.88 0.06
N SER A 55 10.40 -12.27 0.52
CA SER A 55 10.73 -12.21 1.94
C SER A 55 9.71 -11.37 2.69
N LEU A 56 9.07 -11.97 3.70
CA LEU A 56 8.16 -11.27 4.60
C LEU A 56 8.87 -10.13 5.34
N ALA A 57 10.09 -10.35 5.80
CA ALA A 57 10.89 -9.34 6.48
C ALA A 57 11.17 -8.14 5.58
N ALA A 58 11.56 -8.38 4.33
CA ALA A 58 11.81 -7.30 3.37
C ALA A 58 10.54 -6.49 3.05
N ALA A 59 9.39 -7.16 2.92
CA ALA A 59 8.11 -6.47 2.72
C ALA A 59 7.73 -5.60 3.92
N LEU A 60 7.96 -6.07 5.15
CA LEU A 60 7.74 -5.26 6.36
C LEU A 60 8.69 -4.06 6.42
N SER A 61 10.00 -4.28 6.22
CA SER A 61 11.00 -3.22 6.19
C SER A 61 10.65 -2.14 5.15
N TYR A 62 10.16 -2.54 3.96
CA TYR A 62 9.73 -1.60 2.93
C TYR A 62 8.68 -0.59 3.44
N ILE A 63 7.75 -1.01 4.31
CA ILE A 63 6.77 -0.10 4.90
C ILE A 63 7.38 0.68 6.06
N MET A 64 8.13 0.01 6.94
CA MET A 64 8.73 0.63 8.14
C MET A 64 9.69 1.76 7.79
N ASP A 65 10.50 1.57 6.75
CA ASP A 65 11.54 2.49 6.29
C ASP A 65 11.00 3.54 5.30
N SER A 66 9.71 3.49 4.95
CA SER A 66 9.11 4.45 4.03
C SER A 66 8.93 5.84 4.68
N GLU A 67 9.15 6.88 3.86
CA GLU A 67 8.97 8.29 4.25
C GLU A 67 7.48 8.72 4.24
N ILE A 68 6.67 8.03 5.05
CA ILE A 68 5.27 8.39 5.33
C ILE A 68 5.08 8.49 6.84
N SER A 69 3.98 9.12 7.28
CA SER A 69 3.71 9.28 8.71
C SER A 69 3.52 7.94 9.42
N ASP A 70 3.78 7.89 10.73
CA ASP A 70 3.60 6.67 11.51
C ASP A 70 2.13 6.22 11.54
N GLU A 71 1.18 7.16 11.52
CA GLU A 71 -0.25 6.86 11.40
C GLU A 71 -0.56 6.17 10.07
N ALA A 72 0.06 6.61 8.97
CA ALA A 72 -0.08 5.97 7.67
C ALA A 72 0.49 4.54 7.70
N LYS A 73 1.65 4.32 8.32
CA LYS A 73 2.24 2.98 8.50
C LYS A 73 1.29 2.07 9.29
N GLN A 74 0.72 2.54 10.39
CA GLN A 74 -0.24 1.78 11.21
C GLN A 74 -1.50 1.41 10.43
N LYS A 75 -2.05 2.34 9.65
CA LYS A 75 -3.19 2.08 8.76
C LYS A 75 -2.87 0.98 7.75
N ILE A 76 -1.72 1.07 7.08
CA ILE A 76 -1.32 0.12 6.03
C ILE A 76 -1.04 -1.28 6.59
N LEU A 77 -0.29 -1.36 7.69
CA LEU A 77 0.13 -2.62 8.30
C LEU A 77 -1.03 -3.41 8.93
N ALA A 78 -2.04 -2.73 9.45
CA ALA A 78 -3.15 -3.41 10.13
C ALA A 78 -4.50 -2.67 10.06
N GLY A 79 -4.52 -1.35 10.22
CA GLY A 79 -5.77 -0.60 10.42
C GLY A 79 -6.78 -0.77 9.28
N ASN A 80 -6.32 -0.72 8.03
CA ASN A 80 -7.20 -0.79 6.86
C ASN A 80 -7.80 -2.18 6.65
N ILE A 81 -7.00 -3.24 6.83
CA ILE A 81 -7.51 -4.61 6.69
C ILE A 81 -8.49 -4.94 7.83
N LYS A 82 -8.21 -4.48 9.06
CA LYS A 82 -9.12 -4.61 10.20
C LYS A 82 -10.47 -3.94 9.93
N ARG A 83 -10.44 -2.70 9.44
CA ARG A 83 -11.66 -1.97 9.04
C ARG A 83 -12.45 -2.70 7.95
N LEU A 84 -11.77 -3.30 6.97
CA LEU A 84 -12.42 -4.07 5.90
C LEU A 84 -13.06 -5.36 6.41
N LEU A 85 -12.42 -6.03 7.38
CA LEU A 85 -12.90 -7.28 7.98
C LEU A 85 -13.91 -7.07 9.12
N GLY A 86 -14.06 -5.85 9.63
CA GLY A 86 -14.96 -5.51 10.72
C GLY A 86 -14.49 -5.95 12.11
N THR A 87 -13.17 -5.98 12.34
CA THR A 87 -12.53 -6.48 13.58
C THR A 87 -11.67 -5.44 14.28
#